data_AF-A0A8T7EV76-F1
#
_entry.id   AF-A0A8T7EV76-F1
#
_cell.length_a   1.000
_cell.length_b   1.000
_cell.length_c   1.000
_cell.angle_alpha   90.00
_cell.angle_beta   90.00
_cell.angle_gamma   90.00
#
_symmetry.space_group_name_H-M   'P 1'
#
loop_
_entity.id
_entity.type
_entity.pdbx_description
1 polymer ?
#
loop_
_entity_poly.entity_id
_entity_poly.type
_entity_poly.pdbx_seq_one_letter_code
_entity_poly.pdbx_strand_id
1 'polypeptide(L)'
;MRFLGCVIALVIVAATVVPIGLFVVAPLLGVNVFGEDTREVPGDAANFDPIATYNELAAYAQGDAETVGLIMLRAYYVRRDGTLDLTAENYMPRVDLEFVIPVPRPAEAPPVGAGGSADDRYEQKVTVSAWRPGQIRHVTRTGGGVSTSYSYKHLGLEREVDEPRKATTETIPAPTCSFKQLWDVAVERGAPADAVAIITYDDDGYEFNIGDVNVFLNFDTDCRELR
;
A
#
# COMPACT_ATOMS: atom_id res chain seq x y z
N MET A 1 -28.62 -4.83 -51.30
CA MET A 1 -29.27 -4.99 -49.98
C MET A 1 -28.75 -6.17 -49.14
N ARG A 2 -28.01 -7.16 -49.68
CA ARG A 2 -27.47 -8.28 -48.87
C ARG A 2 -26.24 -7.93 -48.00
N PHE A 3 -25.47 -6.92 -48.37
CA PHE A 3 -24.29 -6.49 -47.60
C PHE A 3 -24.62 -5.74 -46.30
N LEU A 4 -25.76 -5.05 -46.24
CA LEU A 4 -26.14 -4.25 -45.07
C LEU A 4 -26.58 -5.13 -43.88
N GLY A 5 -27.16 -6.30 -44.15
CA GLY A 5 -27.60 -7.25 -43.10
C GLY A 5 -26.45 -7.93 -42.36
N CYS A 6 -25.34 -8.25 -43.04
CA CYS A 6 -24.17 -8.86 -42.41
C CYS A 6 -23.45 -7.89 -41.45
N VAL A 7 -23.35 -6.61 -41.82
CA VAL A 7 -22.70 -5.59 -40.98
C VAL A 7 -23.51 -5.34 -39.70
N ILE A 8 -24.85 -5.27 -39.81
CA ILE A 8 -25.72 -5.08 -38.65
C ILE A 8 -25.64 -6.29 -37.69
N ALA A 9 -25.64 -7.52 -38.21
CA ALA A 9 -25.48 -8.72 -37.38
C ALA A 9 -24.11 -8.77 -36.67
N LEU A 10 -23.02 -8.37 -37.34
CA LEU A 10 -21.68 -8.30 -36.73
C LEU A 10 -21.60 -7.23 -35.63
N VAL A 11 -22.23 -6.07 -35.84
CA VAL A 11 -22.30 -4.99 -34.84
C VAL A 11 -23.11 -5.42 -33.63
N ILE A 12 -24.23 -6.13 -33.82
CA ILE A 12 -25.05 -6.63 -32.70
C ILE A 12 -24.28 -7.69 -31.91
N VAL A 13 -23.62 -8.65 -32.58
CA VAL A 13 -22.81 -9.68 -31.90
C VAL A 13 -21.62 -9.05 -31.16
N ALA A 14 -20.93 -8.08 -31.77
CA ALA A 14 -19.86 -7.35 -31.08
C ALA A 14 -20.40 -6.55 -29.88
N ALA A 15 -21.54 -5.90 -30.01
CA ALA A 15 -22.15 -5.12 -28.95
C ALA A 15 -22.72 -5.97 -27.79
N THR A 16 -23.05 -7.25 -28.00
CA THR A 16 -23.54 -8.13 -26.93
C THR A 16 -22.45 -9.03 -26.35
N VAL A 17 -21.56 -9.58 -27.17
CA VAL A 17 -20.55 -10.56 -26.73
C VAL A 17 -19.38 -9.88 -26.04
N VAL A 18 -18.97 -8.69 -26.48
CA VAL A 18 -17.87 -7.94 -25.85
C VAL A 18 -18.19 -7.55 -24.40
N PRO A 19 -19.34 -6.93 -24.07
CA PRO A 19 -19.66 -6.62 -22.67
C PRO A 19 -19.88 -7.88 -21.82
N ILE A 20 -20.44 -8.97 -22.36
CA ILE A 20 -20.57 -10.23 -21.59
C ILE A 20 -19.17 -10.81 -21.30
N GLY A 21 -18.26 -10.83 -22.27
CA GLY A 21 -16.88 -11.28 -22.04
C GLY A 21 -16.15 -10.41 -21.01
N LEU A 22 -16.29 -9.09 -21.11
CA LEU A 22 -15.58 -8.14 -20.27
C LEU A 22 -16.15 -8.05 -18.84
N PHE A 23 -17.45 -8.23 -18.65
CA PHE A 23 -18.09 -8.15 -17.32
C PHE A 23 -18.36 -9.51 -16.64
N VAL A 24 -18.40 -10.61 -17.39
CA VAL A 24 -18.64 -11.95 -16.81
C VAL A 24 -17.37 -12.80 -16.77
N VAL A 25 -16.54 -12.77 -17.82
CA VAL A 25 -15.34 -13.63 -17.91
C VAL A 25 -14.10 -12.98 -17.29
N ALA A 26 -13.94 -11.67 -17.42
CA ALA A 26 -12.78 -10.95 -16.88
C ALA A 26 -12.63 -11.07 -15.34
N PRO A 27 -13.71 -10.97 -14.52
CA PRO A 27 -13.62 -11.23 -13.08
C PRO A 27 -13.24 -12.68 -12.74
N LEU A 28 -13.67 -13.65 -13.56
CA LEU A 28 -13.31 -15.06 -13.43
C LEU A 28 -11.82 -15.34 -13.73
N LEU A 29 -11.17 -14.45 -14.49
CA LEU A 29 -9.75 -14.50 -14.81
C LEU A 29 -8.90 -13.58 -13.91
N GLY A 30 -9.47 -13.00 -12.85
CA GLY A 30 -8.76 -12.10 -11.93
C GLY A 30 -8.48 -10.70 -12.51
N VAL A 31 -9.11 -10.34 -13.62
CA VAL A 31 -9.00 -8.98 -14.19
C VAL A 31 -10.01 -8.10 -13.46
N ASN A 32 -9.51 -7.22 -12.58
CA ASN A 32 -10.33 -6.32 -11.78
C ASN A 32 -10.84 -5.15 -12.65
N VAL A 33 -11.98 -5.37 -13.30
CA VAL A 33 -12.62 -4.40 -14.21
C VAL A 33 -13.06 -3.12 -13.50
N PHE A 34 -13.11 -3.13 -12.16
CA PHE A 34 -13.55 -2.01 -11.33
C PHE A 34 -12.42 -1.26 -10.62
N GLY A 35 -11.15 -1.59 -10.92
CA GLY A 35 -9.99 -0.77 -10.56
C GLY A 35 -9.53 -0.84 -9.10
N GLU A 36 -9.93 -1.87 -8.35
CA GLU A 36 -9.32 -2.14 -7.04
C GLU A 36 -8.01 -2.93 -7.25
N ASP A 37 -6.87 -2.26 -7.09
CA ASP A 37 -5.56 -2.91 -7.18
C ASP A 37 -5.22 -3.53 -5.82
N THR A 38 -5.63 -4.79 -5.64
CA THR A 38 -5.23 -5.60 -4.48
C THR A 38 -4.50 -6.84 -4.91
N ARG A 39 -3.49 -7.25 -4.15
CA ARG A 39 -2.67 -8.45 -4.38
C ARG A 39 -2.56 -9.30 -3.12
N GLU A 40 -2.10 -10.53 -3.30
CA GLU A 40 -1.73 -11.38 -2.16
C GLU A 40 -0.55 -10.74 -1.42
N VAL A 41 -0.56 -10.83 -0.10
CA VAL A 41 0.56 -10.38 0.72
C VAL A 41 1.76 -11.29 0.43
N PRO A 42 2.97 -10.74 0.20
CA PRO A 42 4.15 -11.56 0.01
C PRO A 42 4.50 -12.35 1.28
N GLY A 43 4.98 -13.59 1.11
CA GLY A 43 5.37 -14.45 2.23
C GLY A 43 4.20 -15.13 2.95
N ASP A 44 4.36 -15.36 4.26
CA ASP A 44 3.37 -16.02 5.11
C ASP A 44 2.57 -14.97 5.91
N ALA A 45 1.27 -14.85 5.63
CA ALA A 45 0.40 -13.88 6.31
C ALA A 45 0.30 -14.11 7.83
N ALA A 46 0.48 -15.34 8.33
CA ALA A 46 0.46 -15.62 9.77
C ALA A 46 1.77 -15.27 10.48
N ASN A 47 2.86 -15.15 9.71
CA ASN A 47 4.21 -14.84 10.17
C ASN A 47 4.85 -13.78 9.27
N PHE A 48 4.10 -12.71 9.00
CA PHE A 48 4.48 -11.70 8.04
C PHE A 48 5.64 -10.87 8.57
N ASP A 49 6.76 -10.86 7.84
CA ASP A 49 7.94 -10.05 8.14
C ASP A 49 8.04 -8.90 7.13
N PRO A 50 7.70 -7.66 7.53
CA PRO A 50 7.73 -6.51 6.62
C PRO A 50 9.14 -6.09 6.23
N ILE A 51 10.16 -6.43 7.02
CA ILE A 51 11.55 -6.11 6.72
C ILE A 51 12.08 -7.09 5.68
N ALA A 52 11.82 -8.39 5.85
CA ALA A 52 12.20 -9.41 4.89
C ALA A 52 11.48 -9.27 3.54
N THR A 53 10.23 -8.79 3.55
CA THR A 53 9.41 -8.58 2.34
C THR A 53 9.50 -7.16 1.77
N TYR A 54 10.30 -6.27 2.36
CA TYR A 54 10.39 -4.86 1.98
C TYR A 54 10.60 -4.63 0.48
N ASN A 55 11.51 -5.39 -0.14
CA ASN A 55 11.82 -5.22 -1.57
C ASN A 55 10.60 -5.52 -2.46
N GLU A 56 9.76 -6.49 -2.10
CA GLU A 56 8.54 -6.82 -2.84
C GLU A 56 7.46 -5.74 -2.65
N LEU A 57 7.35 -5.20 -1.43
CA LEU A 57 6.44 -4.09 -1.13
C LEU A 57 6.85 -2.80 -1.85
N ALA A 58 8.14 -2.49 -1.88
CA ALA A 58 8.69 -1.35 -2.60
C ALA A 58 8.52 -1.50 -4.12
N ALA A 59 8.75 -2.69 -4.67
CA ALA A 59 8.48 -2.97 -6.08
C ALA A 59 6.99 -2.83 -6.43
N TYR A 60 6.10 -3.26 -5.52
CA TYR A 60 4.67 -3.05 -5.70
C TYR A 60 4.30 -1.57 -5.65
N ALA A 61 4.88 -0.78 -4.73
CA ALA A 61 4.70 0.66 -4.67
C ALA A 61 5.16 1.36 -5.96
N GLN A 62 6.36 0.99 -6.45
CA GLN A 62 6.99 1.52 -7.65
C GLN A 62 6.10 1.36 -8.90
N GLY A 63 5.49 0.20 -9.08
CA GLY A 63 4.73 -0.10 -10.29
C GLY A 63 5.60 0.09 -11.54
N ASP A 64 5.14 0.93 -12.48
CA ASP A 64 5.86 1.23 -13.73
C ASP A 64 6.80 2.45 -13.62
N ALA A 65 6.94 3.06 -12.43
CA ALA A 65 7.81 4.21 -12.24
C ALA A 65 9.29 3.84 -12.29
N GLU A 66 10.14 4.79 -12.68
CA GLU A 66 11.60 4.59 -12.73
C GLU A 66 12.20 4.39 -11.32
N THR A 67 11.73 5.17 -10.34
CA THR A 67 12.19 5.11 -8.96
C THR A 67 11.04 5.30 -7.98
N VAL A 68 11.25 4.82 -6.76
CA VAL A 68 10.38 5.03 -5.61
C VAL A 68 11.26 5.32 -4.39
N GLY A 69 10.85 6.29 -3.57
CA GLY A 69 11.54 6.63 -2.32
C GLY A 69 10.66 6.35 -1.12
N LEU A 70 11.19 5.67 -0.10
CA LEU A 70 10.47 5.44 1.15
C LEU A 70 10.38 6.74 1.95
N ILE A 71 9.25 6.98 2.59
CA ILE A 71 9.03 8.08 3.55
C ILE A 71 8.91 7.52 4.96
N MET A 72 8.11 6.46 5.11
CA MET A 72 7.77 5.90 6.41
C MET A 72 7.33 4.45 6.25
N LEU A 73 7.64 3.63 7.25
CA LEU A 73 7.06 2.30 7.45
C LEU A 73 6.46 2.26 8.85
N ARG A 74 5.21 1.82 8.97
CA ARG A 74 4.57 1.60 10.26
C ARG A 74 3.96 0.20 10.34
N ALA A 75 4.41 -0.57 11.32
CA ALA A 75 3.93 -1.92 11.58
C ALA A 75 3.19 -1.97 12.92
N TYR A 76 1.97 -2.50 12.90
CA TYR A 76 1.09 -2.56 14.07
C TYR A 76 0.99 -3.98 14.59
N TYR A 77 1.22 -4.13 15.90
CA TYR A 77 1.13 -5.39 16.64
C TYR A 77 2.17 -6.44 16.21
N VAL A 78 3.42 -6.00 16.11
CA VAL A 78 4.61 -6.83 15.87
C VAL A 78 4.88 -7.71 17.09
N ARG A 79 4.98 -9.02 16.89
CA ARG A 79 5.34 -9.99 17.92
C ARG A 79 6.84 -9.94 18.24
N ARG A 80 7.20 -10.54 19.37
CA ARG A 80 8.59 -10.71 19.82
C ARG A 80 9.54 -11.33 18.79
N ASP A 81 9.04 -12.20 17.91
CA ASP A 81 9.85 -12.82 16.85
C ASP A 81 10.15 -11.87 15.68
N GLY A 82 9.61 -10.65 15.69
CA GLY A 82 9.76 -9.63 14.65
C GLY A 82 8.69 -9.67 13.57
N THR A 83 7.72 -10.59 13.66
CA THR A 83 6.69 -10.80 12.64
C THR A 83 5.30 -10.38 13.10
N LEU A 84 4.34 -10.35 12.18
CA LEU A 84 2.93 -10.04 12.41
C LEU A 84 2.06 -11.24 12.01
N ASP A 85 0.91 -11.42 12.68
CA ASP A 85 -0.12 -12.37 12.22
C ASP A 85 -1.24 -11.58 11.56
N LEU A 86 -1.07 -11.25 10.29
CA LEU A 86 -2.08 -10.53 9.51
C LEU A 86 -3.43 -11.25 9.49
N THR A 87 -3.52 -12.52 9.86
CA THR A 87 -4.79 -13.26 9.89
C THR A 87 -5.61 -13.01 11.17
N ALA A 88 -5.00 -12.42 12.21
CA ALA A 88 -5.64 -12.18 13.49
C ALA A 88 -6.84 -11.22 13.37
N GLU A 89 -7.98 -11.63 13.94
CA GLU A 89 -9.23 -10.88 13.83
C GLU A 89 -9.45 -9.90 14.99
N ASN A 90 -8.87 -10.16 16.15
CA ASN A 90 -9.18 -9.49 17.40
C ASN A 90 -8.41 -8.18 17.62
N TYR A 91 -7.23 -8.02 17.02
CA TYR A 91 -6.42 -6.80 17.14
C TYR A 91 -6.00 -6.20 15.80
N MET A 92 -6.43 -6.75 14.66
CA MET A 92 -6.27 -6.14 13.33
C MET A 92 -4.85 -5.66 12.98
N PRO A 93 -3.84 -6.55 13.01
CA PRO A 93 -2.48 -6.22 12.58
C PRO A 93 -2.41 -5.79 11.12
N ARG A 94 -1.52 -4.84 10.87
CA ARG A 94 -1.30 -4.24 9.57
C ARG A 94 0.09 -3.63 9.47
N VAL A 95 0.55 -3.45 8.24
CA VAL A 95 1.75 -2.69 7.91
C VAL A 95 1.39 -1.68 6.84
N ASP A 96 1.71 -0.42 7.10
CA ASP A 96 1.51 0.69 6.17
C ASP A 96 2.89 1.22 5.77
N LEU A 97 3.17 1.28 4.47
CA LEU A 97 4.38 1.90 3.92
C LEU A 97 3.98 3.10 3.07
N GLU A 98 4.61 4.24 3.33
CA GLU A 98 4.42 5.46 2.54
C GLU A 98 5.65 5.71 1.68
N PHE A 99 5.43 5.92 0.39
CA PHE A 99 6.44 6.16 -0.61
C PHE A 99 6.14 7.42 -1.42
N VAL A 100 7.15 7.93 -2.11
CA VAL A 100 7.01 8.96 -3.15
C VAL A 100 7.60 8.50 -4.46
N ILE A 101 6.89 8.85 -5.54
CA ILE A 101 7.34 8.66 -6.92
C ILE A 101 7.53 10.04 -7.55
N PRO A 102 8.71 10.37 -8.09
CA PRO A 102 8.90 11.58 -8.87
C PRO A 102 8.05 11.54 -10.14
N VAL A 103 7.32 12.61 -10.42
CA VAL A 103 6.47 12.70 -11.62
C VAL A 103 6.69 13.99 -12.40
N PRO A 104 6.38 14.00 -13.71
CA PRO A 104 6.35 15.23 -14.49
C PRO A 104 5.35 16.24 -13.91
N ARG A 105 5.56 17.51 -14.23
CA ARG A 105 4.62 18.58 -13.86
C ARG A 105 3.22 18.27 -14.43
N PRO A 106 2.16 18.25 -13.58
CA PRO A 106 0.80 18.03 -14.04
C PRO A 106 0.29 19.22 -14.86
N ALA A 107 -0.69 18.98 -15.73
CA ALA A 107 -1.24 20.02 -16.61
C ALA A 107 -1.96 21.14 -15.81
N GLU A 108 -2.52 20.78 -14.66
CA GLU A 108 -3.25 21.64 -13.73
C GLU A 108 -2.30 22.42 -12.79
N ALA A 109 -0.99 22.20 -12.86
CA ALA A 109 -0.01 22.93 -12.06
C ALA A 109 -0.11 24.45 -12.30
N PRO A 110 -0.07 25.29 -11.23
CA PRO A 110 -0.09 26.75 -11.39
C PRO A 110 1.01 27.21 -12.35
N PRO A 111 0.74 28.12 -13.31
CA PRO A 111 1.76 28.59 -14.24
C PRO A 111 2.83 29.44 -13.54
N VAL A 112 3.95 29.64 -14.23
CA VAL A 112 5.01 30.55 -13.76
C VAL A 112 4.42 31.95 -13.57
N GLY A 113 4.60 32.53 -12.37
CA GLY A 113 4.04 33.84 -12.01
C GLY A 113 2.68 33.81 -11.29
N ALA A 114 2.02 32.66 -11.18
CA ALA A 114 0.80 32.45 -10.39
C ALA A 114 1.05 31.55 -9.16
N GLY A 115 2.28 31.55 -8.64
CA GLY A 115 2.72 30.67 -7.55
C GLY A 115 3.37 29.35 -8.01
N GLY A 116 3.51 29.14 -9.31
CA GLY A 116 4.34 28.07 -9.89
C GLY A 116 5.74 28.55 -10.28
N SER A 117 6.70 27.64 -10.30
CA SER A 117 8.04 27.80 -10.89
C SER A 117 8.22 26.86 -12.08
N ALA A 118 9.14 27.18 -12.99
CA ALA A 118 9.56 26.26 -14.05
C ALA A 118 10.35 25.08 -13.48
N ASP A 119 11.03 25.32 -12.36
CA ASP A 119 11.90 24.35 -11.68
C ASP A 119 11.17 23.57 -10.57
N ASP A 120 9.85 23.76 -10.42
CA ASP A 120 9.06 23.01 -9.46
C ASP A 120 9.11 21.51 -9.81
N ARG A 121 9.57 20.70 -8.86
CA ARG A 121 9.48 19.24 -8.92
C ARG A 121 8.13 18.79 -8.42
N TYR A 122 7.62 17.69 -8.96
CA TYR A 122 6.36 17.08 -8.55
C TYR A 122 6.59 15.64 -8.13
N GLU A 123 5.77 15.20 -7.17
CA GLU A 123 5.78 13.84 -6.65
C GLU A 123 4.34 13.34 -6.48
N GLN A 124 4.16 12.03 -6.51
CA GLN A 124 2.94 11.36 -6.07
C GLN A 124 3.26 10.54 -4.83
N LYS A 125 2.40 10.64 -3.81
CA LYS A 125 2.48 9.76 -2.65
C LYS A 125 1.84 8.42 -3.01
N VAL A 126 2.47 7.34 -2.61
CA VAL A 126 1.96 5.97 -2.76
C VAL A 126 1.94 5.33 -1.39
N THR A 127 0.78 4.83 -0.98
CA THR A 127 0.63 4.07 0.26
C THR A 127 0.41 2.60 -0.09
N VAL A 128 1.25 1.73 0.46
CA VAL A 128 1.09 0.28 0.37
C VAL A 128 0.68 -0.25 1.73
N SER A 129 -0.48 -0.89 1.80
CA SER A 129 -1.03 -1.41 3.05
C SER A 129 -1.16 -2.92 2.98
N ALA A 130 -0.49 -3.62 3.90
CA ALA A 130 -0.60 -5.06 4.10
C ALA A 130 -1.44 -5.34 5.34
N TRP A 131 -2.55 -6.05 5.19
CA TRP A 131 -3.49 -6.36 6.27
C TRP A 131 -4.27 -7.64 5.94
N ARG A 132 -5.22 -8.01 6.80
CA ARG A 132 -5.85 -9.33 6.78
C ARG A 132 -6.41 -9.73 5.40
N PRO A 133 -5.90 -10.82 4.78
CA PRO A 133 -6.32 -11.26 3.46
C PRO A 133 -7.71 -11.91 3.49
N GLY A 134 -8.39 -11.89 2.34
CA GLY A 134 -9.63 -12.62 2.10
C GLY A 134 -10.92 -11.95 2.52
N GLN A 135 -10.87 -10.68 2.94
CA GLN A 135 -12.06 -9.93 3.36
C GLN A 135 -12.93 -9.54 2.16
N ILE A 136 -14.25 -9.64 2.32
CA ILE A 136 -15.19 -9.08 1.35
C ILE A 136 -15.40 -7.61 1.67
N ARG A 137 -15.03 -6.74 0.72
CA ARG A 137 -15.25 -5.30 0.79
C ARG A 137 -16.44 -4.93 -0.08
N HIS A 138 -17.27 -4.01 0.41
CA HIS A 138 -18.35 -3.41 -0.34
C HIS A 138 -17.99 -1.97 -0.66
N VAL A 139 -18.03 -1.60 -1.94
CA VAL A 139 -17.68 -0.25 -2.40
C VAL A 139 -18.89 0.36 -3.06
N THR A 140 -19.14 1.62 -2.72
CA THR A 140 -20.12 2.47 -3.41
C THR A 140 -19.38 3.69 -3.93
N ARG A 141 -19.39 3.89 -5.25
CA ARG A 141 -18.83 5.09 -5.90
C ARG A 141 -19.97 5.90 -6.49
N THR A 142 -19.93 7.22 -6.31
CA THR A 142 -20.92 8.14 -6.87
C THR A 142 -20.19 9.18 -7.70
N GLY A 143 -20.51 9.28 -8.99
CA GLY A 143 -19.89 10.24 -9.90
C GLY A 143 -20.76 10.47 -11.14
N GLY A 144 -20.80 11.72 -11.63
CA GLY A 144 -21.54 12.06 -12.85
C GLY A 144 -23.05 11.76 -12.82
N GLY A 145 -23.67 11.69 -11.63
CA GLY A 145 -25.09 11.35 -11.45
C GLY A 145 -25.40 9.85 -11.47
N VAL A 146 -24.37 8.98 -11.53
CA VAL A 146 -24.51 7.52 -11.44
C VAL A 146 -23.87 7.04 -10.14
N SER A 147 -24.54 6.11 -9.46
CA SER A 147 -23.99 5.38 -8.32
C SER A 147 -23.73 3.94 -8.74
N THR A 148 -22.50 3.48 -8.57
CA THR A 148 -22.11 2.08 -8.78
C THR A 148 -21.76 1.45 -7.44
N SER A 149 -22.27 0.24 -7.23
CA SER A 149 -22.02 -0.55 -6.04
C SER A 149 -21.57 -1.95 -6.47
N TYR A 150 -20.46 -2.42 -5.89
CA TYR A 150 -19.94 -3.76 -6.11
C TYR A 150 -19.25 -4.27 -4.85
N SER A 151 -19.03 -5.58 -4.81
CA SER A 151 -18.25 -6.22 -3.75
C SER A 151 -17.08 -6.97 -4.35
N TYR A 152 -15.94 -6.97 -3.69
CA TYR A 152 -14.74 -7.66 -4.12
C TYR A 152 -14.06 -8.33 -2.93
N LYS A 153 -13.24 -9.35 -3.21
CA LYS A 153 -12.39 -9.99 -2.21
C LYS A 153 -11.05 -9.26 -2.16
N HIS A 154 -10.73 -8.65 -1.03
CA HIS A 154 -9.44 -8.02 -0.77
C HIS A 154 -8.38 -9.11 -0.54
N LEU A 155 -7.30 -9.08 -1.32
CA LEU A 155 -6.28 -10.12 -1.29
C LEU A 155 -5.21 -9.95 -0.19
N GLY A 156 -5.24 -8.81 0.51
CA GLY A 156 -4.46 -8.54 1.72
C GLY A 156 -3.39 -7.47 1.54
N LEU A 157 -3.00 -7.18 0.31
CA LEU A 157 -2.13 -6.07 -0.04
C LEU A 157 -2.91 -5.09 -0.93
N GLU A 158 -2.87 -3.81 -0.64
CA GLU A 158 -3.45 -2.74 -1.48
C GLU A 158 -2.45 -1.63 -1.73
N ARG A 159 -2.67 -0.90 -2.83
CA ARG A 159 -1.87 0.25 -3.24
C ARG A 159 -2.78 1.42 -3.55
N GLU A 160 -2.59 2.50 -2.80
CA GLU A 160 -3.26 3.78 -3.01
C GLU A 160 -2.25 4.78 -3.58
N VAL A 161 -2.67 5.55 -4.58
CA VAL A 161 -1.83 6.58 -5.24
C VAL A 161 -2.55 7.91 -5.18
N ASP A 162 -1.89 8.90 -4.59
CA ASP A 162 -2.41 10.25 -4.48
C ASP A 162 -2.21 11.05 -5.77
N GLU A 163 -2.94 12.16 -5.89
CA GLU A 163 -2.75 13.12 -6.97
C GLU A 163 -1.33 13.75 -6.92
N PRO A 164 -0.74 14.08 -8.09
CA PRO A 164 0.53 14.78 -8.14
C PRO A 164 0.50 16.09 -7.35
N ARG A 165 1.53 16.29 -6.52
CA ARG A 165 1.73 17.51 -5.73
C ARG A 165 3.15 18.03 -5.90
N LYS A 166 3.40 19.27 -5.47
CA LYS A 166 4.78 19.79 -5.44
C LYS A 166 5.63 18.94 -4.48
N ALA A 167 6.83 18.61 -4.92
CA ALA A 167 7.74 17.78 -4.15
C ALA A 167 8.31 18.54 -2.95
N THR A 168 7.99 18.06 -1.75
CA THR A 168 8.46 18.61 -0.48
C THR A 168 8.96 17.53 0.47
N THR A 169 8.86 16.26 0.09
CA THR A 169 9.13 15.15 0.98
C THR A 169 10.56 14.68 0.84
N GLU A 170 11.22 14.45 1.98
CA GLU A 170 12.52 13.79 2.02
C GLU A 170 12.32 12.28 2.11
N THR A 171 13.17 11.53 1.41
CA THR A 171 13.12 10.07 1.37
C THR A 171 14.16 9.48 2.30
N ILE A 172 13.81 8.41 2.99
CA ILE A 172 14.68 7.66 3.88
C ILE A 172 15.23 6.40 3.20
N PRO A 173 16.38 5.86 3.66
CA PRO A 173 16.88 4.58 3.15
C PRO A 173 15.94 3.42 3.51
N ALA A 174 16.13 2.28 2.86
CA ALA A 174 15.41 1.06 3.21
C ALA A 174 15.72 0.63 4.66
N PRO A 175 14.74 0.09 5.40
CA PRO A 175 14.99 -0.40 6.75
C PRO A 175 15.92 -1.61 6.73
N THR A 176 16.95 -1.58 7.56
CA THR A 176 17.97 -2.62 7.68
C THR A 176 17.84 -3.43 8.97
N CYS A 177 17.18 -2.88 9.99
CA CYS A 177 17.01 -3.51 11.28
C CYS A 177 15.85 -4.48 11.25
N SER A 178 16.09 -5.72 11.65
CA SER A 178 14.98 -6.64 11.90
C SER A 178 14.20 -6.18 13.13
N PHE A 179 12.88 -6.31 13.10
CA PHE A 179 12.06 -5.99 14.28
C PHE A 179 12.34 -6.89 15.46
N LYS A 180 12.85 -8.11 15.22
CA LYS A 180 13.31 -9.00 16.28
C LYS A 180 14.47 -8.38 17.09
N GLN A 181 15.42 -7.69 16.43
CA GLN A 181 16.52 -7.02 17.12
C GLN A 181 16.02 -5.92 18.05
N LEU A 182 15.03 -5.13 17.59
CA LEU A 182 14.41 -4.08 18.42
C LEU A 182 13.69 -4.70 19.63
N TRP A 183 12.98 -5.81 19.41
CA TRP A 183 12.34 -6.59 20.46
C TRP A 183 13.31 -7.19 21.47
N ASP A 184 14.48 -7.68 21.04
CA ASP A 184 15.48 -8.24 21.94
C ASP A 184 15.93 -7.18 22.96
N VAL A 185 16.14 -5.93 22.54
CA VAL A 185 16.42 -4.80 23.44
C VAL A 185 15.23 -4.49 24.35
N ALA A 186 14.00 -4.47 23.83
CA ALA A 186 12.81 -4.23 24.65
C ALA A 186 12.64 -5.27 25.77
N VAL A 187 12.91 -6.54 25.49
CA VAL A 187 12.85 -7.63 26.47
C VAL A 187 13.93 -7.46 27.55
N GLU A 188 15.14 -7.02 27.18
CA GLU A 188 16.19 -6.68 28.16
C GLU A 188 15.77 -5.53 29.09
N ARG A 189 14.90 -4.63 28.61
CA ARG A 189 14.26 -3.56 29.41
C ARG A 189 13.02 -4.00 30.18
N GLY A 190 12.71 -5.30 30.17
CA GLY A 190 11.60 -5.87 30.94
C GLY A 190 10.25 -5.84 30.23
N ALA A 191 10.23 -5.67 28.90
CA ALA A 191 8.99 -5.81 28.14
C ALA A 191 8.38 -7.21 28.32
N PRO A 192 7.04 -7.31 28.49
CA PRO A 192 6.35 -8.58 28.62
C PRO A 192 6.47 -9.42 27.34
N ALA A 193 6.69 -10.72 27.50
CA ALA A 193 7.01 -11.63 26.39
C ALA A 193 5.82 -11.95 25.48
N ASP A 194 4.59 -11.76 25.97
CA ASP A 194 3.32 -12.00 25.28
C ASP A 194 2.69 -10.72 24.69
N ALA A 195 3.37 -9.58 24.83
CA ALA A 195 2.90 -8.34 24.22
C ALA A 195 3.24 -8.23 22.73
N VAL A 196 2.62 -7.23 22.12
CA VAL A 196 2.81 -6.84 20.72
C VAL A 196 3.15 -5.36 20.66
N ALA A 197 4.00 -4.96 19.72
CA ALA A 197 4.51 -3.60 19.61
C ALA A 197 3.97 -2.90 18.37
N ILE A 198 3.92 -1.57 18.40
CA ILE A 198 3.84 -0.73 17.22
C ILE A 198 5.26 -0.25 16.94
N ILE A 199 5.72 -0.42 15.71
CA ILE A 199 7.05 0.00 15.27
C ILE A 199 6.88 0.96 14.09
N THR A 200 7.36 2.19 14.24
CA THR A 200 7.45 3.17 13.15
C THR A 200 8.91 3.31 12.74
N TYR A 201 9.17 3.41 11.45
CA TYR A 201 10.46 3.73 10.87
C TYR A 201 10.30 4.94 9.94
N ASP A 202 10.98 6.03 10.26
CA ASP A 202 10.94 7.30 9.53
C ASP A 202 12.33 7.97 9.53
N ASP A 203 12.40 9.30 9.32
CA ASP A 203 13.63 10.07 9.26
C ASP A 203 14.35 10.20 10.61
N ASP A 204 13.64 10.00 11.73
CA ASP A 204 14.20 9.99 13.08
C ASP A 204 14.77 8.59 13.48
N GLY A 205 14.54 7.57 12.66
CA GLY A 205 14.96 6.20 12.91
C GLY A 205 13.78 5.28 13.24
N TYR A 206 13.92 4.39 14.22
CA TYR A 206 12.85 3.50 14.65
C TYR A 206 12.27 3.93 15.99
N GLU A 207 10.95 4.08 16.04
CA GLU A 207 10.17 4.21 17.27
C GLU A 207 9.52 2.86 17.59
N PHE A 208 9.78 2.33 18.78
CA PHE A 208 9.19 1.10 19.29
C PHE A 208 8.30 1.41 20.50
N ASN A 209 7.04 0.97 20.44
CA ASN A 209 6.06 1.24 21.49
C ASN A 209 5.21 0.02 21.83
N ILE A 210 5.02 -0.26 23.12
CA ILE A 210 4.00 -1.19 23.62
C ILE A 210 3.02 -0.39 24.49
N GLY A 211 1.85 -0.11 23.92
CA GLY A 211 0.89 0.87 24.49
C GLY A 211 0.43 0.58 25.92
N ASP A 212 0.14 -0.68 26.26
CA ASP A 212 -0.49 -1.01 27.54
C ASP A 212 0.49 -1.06 28.73
N VAL A 213 1.80 -1.06 28.47
CA VAL A 213 2.83 -1.24 29.51
C VAL A 213 3.87 -0.12 29.53
N ASN A 214 3.62 1.00 28.83
CA ASN A 214 4.50 2.17 28.77
C ASN A 214 5.96 1.84 28.41
N VAL A 215 6.17 0.90 27.49
CA VAL A 215 7.50 0.64 26.93
C VAL A 215 7.64 1.47 25.67
N PHE A 216 8.57 2.41 25.70
CA PHE A 216 8.88 3.30 24.58
C PHE A 216 10.39 3.36 24.40
N LEU A 217 10.88 2.99 23.22
CA LEU A 217 12.29 2.97 22.87
C LEU A 217 12.49 3.58 21.49
N ASN A 218 13.53 4.39 21.33
CA ASN A 218 13.94 4.92 20.04
C ASN A 218 15.25 4.29 19.62
N PHE A 219 15.42 4.07 18.32
CA PHE A 219 16.65 3.53 17.75
C PHE A 219 17.07 4.34 16.53
N ASP A 220 18.37 4.45 16.31
CA ASP A 220 18.88 4.98 15.05
C ASP A 220 18.78 3.96 13.90
N THR A 221 19.16 4.39 12.70
CA THR A 221 19.20 3.55 11.49
C THR A 221 20.24 2.42 11.55
N ASP A 222 21.16 2.46 12.53
CA ASP A 222 22.15 1.40 12.81
C ASP A 222 21.65 0.41 13.88
N CYS A 223 20.35 0.47 14.23
CA CYS A 223 19.70 -0.37 15.22
C CYS A 223 20.20 -0.16 16.66
N ARG A 224 20.80 0.99 16.96
CA ARG A 224 21.28 1.32 18.31
C ARG A 224 20.23 2.14 19.04
N GLU A 225 19.94 1.72 20.27
CA GLU A 225 19.01 2.46 21.13
C GLU A 225 19.52 3.88 21.41
N LEU A 226 18.66 4.87 21.18
CA LEU A 226 18.85 6.26 21.55
C LEU A 226 18.38 6.45 23.00
N ARG A 227 19.24 7.04 23.83
CA ARG A 227 18.97 7.29 25.26
C ARG A 227 17.97 8.41 25.49
#